data_AF-A0A1X6WVD4-F1
#
_entry.id   AF-A0A1X6WVD4-F1
#
_cell.length_a   1.000
_cell.length_b   1.000
_cell.length_c   1.000
_cell.angle_alpha   90.00
_cell.angle_beta   90.00
_cell.angle_gamma   90.00
#
_symmetry.space_group_name_H-M   'P 1'
#
loop_
_entity.id
_entity.type
_entity.pdbx_description
1 polymer ?
#
loop_
_entity_poly.entity_id
_entity_poly.type
_entity_poly.pdbx_seq_one_letter_code
_entity_poly.pdbx_strand_id
1 'polypeptide(L)'
;MPDWLAPIAYIPAYWGMLLLVGGAAALVFYVVWRSLNGDTRTWAVLPHFPLQVSHHNTWPFMLAMIGIGLVTLLPTVFFEAWAMEGARQAVWNVFLVPAALVALSFFWWPLAWTPTWFKNWALRSKIDPETNPWTDADIDRVKSAPDSKRRRRALKDIARLVGEAEVEGLRERTLLERESERIEDYNERLGITDDMDSIERALLIKADRKRRKEQQKADGQAARGRQD
;
A
#
# COMPACT_ATOMS: atom_id res chain seq x y z
N MET A 1 25.12 21.32 16.90
CA MET A 1 23.98 20.38 17.03
C MET A 1 23.43 20.56 18.43
N PRO A 2 22.11 20.65 18.65
CA PRO A 2 21.56 20.80 20.00
C PRO A 2 22.05 19.68 20.91
N ASP A 3 22.45 20.01 22.15
CA ASP A 3 23.01 19.04 23.11
C ASP A 3 22.06 17.87 23.40
N TRP A 4 20.76 18.11 23.22
CA TRP A 4 19.71 17.11 23.40
C TRP A 4 19.64 16.06 22.27
N LEU A 5 20.33 16.27 21.15
CA LEU A 5 20.41 15.28 20.08
C LEU A 5 21.68 14.42 20.14
N ALA A 6 22.66 14.79 20.98
CA ALA A 6 23.96 14.13 21.02
C ALA A 6 23.89 12.60 21.28
N PRO A 7 23.15 12.09 22.29
CA PRO A 7 23.16 10.65 22.59
C PRO A 7 22.60 9.78 21.47
N ILE A 8 21.61 10.31 20.74
CA ILE A 8 20.94 9.63 19.64
C ILE A 8 21.81 9.73 18.37
N ALA A 9 22.44 10.88 18.14
CA ALA A 9 23.29 11.11 16.98
C ALA A 9 24.52 10.18 16.92
N TYR A 10 25.09 9.81 18.07
CA TYR A 10 26.34 9.04 18.14
C TYR A 10 26.17 7.53 18.28
N ILE A 11 24.95 7.03 18.48
CA ILE A 11 24.67 5.59 18.62
C ILE A 11 23.80 5.12 17.44
N PRO A 12 24.38 4.48 16.41
CA PRO A 12 23.67 4.04 15.21
C PRO A 12 22.48 3.11 15.49
N ALA A 13 22.54 2.35 16.60
CA ALA A 13 21.47 1.44 17.00
C ALA A 13 20.14 2.17 17.24
N TYR A 14 20.14 3.38 17.81
CA TYR A 14 18.91 4.13 18.06
C TYR A 14 18.26 4.64 16.77
N TRP A 15 19.06 5.05 15.78
CA TRP A 15 18.53 5.36 14.44
C TRP A 15 17.93 4.14 13.77
N GLY A 16 18.60 2.98 13.88
CA GLY A 16 18.09 1.71 13.38
C GLY A 16 16.74 1.36 14.00
N MET A 17 16.60 1.48 15.32
CA MET A 17 15.35 1.25 16.03
C MET A 17 14.24 2.23 15.62
N LEU A 18 14.53 3.53 15.54
CA LEU A 18 13.55 4.54 15.12
C LEU A 18 13.05 4.29 13.69
N LEU A 19 13.94 3.93 12.77
CA LEU A 19 13.57 3.61 11.39
C LEU A 19 12.75 2.32 11.32
N LEU A 20 13.10 1.29 12.09
CA LEU A 20 12.35 0.04 12.14
C LEU A 20 10.95 0.23 12.73
N VAL A 21 10.86 0.82 13.93
CA VAL A 21 9.59 1.01 14.63
C VAL A 21 8.72 2.02 13.90
N GLY A 22 9.30 3.15 13.47
CA GLY A 22 8.59 4.17 12.70
C GLY A 22 8.15 3.67 11.33
N GLY A 23 9.01 2.91 10.63
CA GLY A 23 8.68 2.28 9.36
C GLY A 23 7.59 1.22 9.48
N ALA A 24 7.64 0.39 10.53
CA ALA A 24 6.59 -0.57 10.83
C ALA A 24 5.25 0.12 11.14
N ALA A 25 5.26 1.17 11.97
CA ALA A 25 4.07 1.97 12.27
C ALA A 25 3.49 2.59 10.99
N ALA A 26 4.32 3.21 10.15
CA ALA A 26 3.89 3.80 8.89
C ALA A 26 3.26 2.77 7.94
N LEU A 27 3.84 1.57 7.84
CA LEU A 27 3.28 0.49 7.03
C LEU A 27 1.93 0.03 7.58
N VAL A 28 1.80 -0.15 8.89
CA VAL A 28 0.54 -0.52 9.55
C VAL A 28 -0.53 0.54 9.29
N PHE A 29 -0.22 1.83 9.51
CA PHE A 29 -1.15 2.93 9.24
C PHE A 29 -1.54 3.02 7.77
N TYR A 30 -0.62 2.74 6.84
CA TYR A 30 -0.92 2.70 5.42
C TYR A 30 -1.95 1.61 5.08
N VAL A 31 -1.80 0.41 5.65
CA VAL A 31 -2.76 -0.70 5.48
C VAL A 31 -4.12 -0.34 6.08
N VAL A 32 -4.14 0.18 7.32
CA VAL A 32 -5.35 0.62 8.01
C VAL A 32 -6.09 1.68 7.20
N TRP A 33 -5.38 2.72 6.76
CA TRP A 33 -5.93 3.81 5.97
C TRP A 33 -6.62 3.30 4.69
N ARG A 34 -5.99 2.35 3.99
CA ARG A 34 -6.58 1.74 2.80
C ARG A 34 -7.82 0.92 3.10
N SER A 35 -7.78 0.12 4.15
CA SER A 35 -8.91 -0.70 4.59
C SER A 35 -10.09 0.17 4.99
N LEU A 36 -9.86 1.20 5.79
CA LEU A 36 -10.92 2.09 6.28
C LEU A 36 -11.51 2.99 5.19
N ASN A 37 -10.71 3.43 4.21
CA ASN A 37 -11.23 4.18 3.07
C ASN A 37 -12.04 3.34 2.06
N GLY A 38 -12.10 2.02 2.25
CA GLY A 38 -12.86 1.13 1.37
C GLY A 38 -12.20 0.90 0.01
N ASP A 39 -10.90 1.20 -0.13
CA ASP A 39 -10.09 0.84 -1.31
C ASP A 39 -9.79 -0.67 -1.36
N THR A 40 -9.93 -1.33 -0.22
CA THR A 40 -9.77 -2.78 -0.05
C THR A 40 -10.86 -3.18 0.93
N ARG A 41 -11.87 -3.92 0.47
CA ARG A 41 -13.01 -4.35 1.28
C ARG A 41 -13.01 -5.86 1.51
N THR A 42 -12.12 -6.62 0.86
CA THR A 42 -11.99 -8.08 1.07
C THR A 42 -11.83 -8.46 2.54
N TRP A 43 -11.17 -7.61 3.34
CA TRP A 43 -11.00 -7.88 4.76
C TRP A 43 -12.32 -8.00 5.54
N ALA A 44 -13.41 -7.42 5.06
CA ALA A 44 -14.70 -7.48 5.73
C ALA A 44 -15.29 -8.90 5.76
N VAL A 45 -14.95 -9.72 4.75
CA VAL A 45 -15.45 -11.09 4.58
C VAL A 45 -14.39 -12.16 4.85
N LEU A 46 -13.15 -11.77 5.17
CA LEU A 46 -12.12 -12.72 5.55
C LEU A 46 -12.56 -13.48 6.82
N PRO A 47 -12.15 -14.75 6.96
CA PRO A 47 -12.42 -15.51 8.17
C PRO A 47 -11.94 -14.74 9.39
N HIS A 48 -12.73 -14.81 10.46
CA HIS A 48 -12.41 -14.18 11.73
C HIS A 48 -11.06 -14.68 12.24
N PHE A 49 -10.33 -13.80 12.93
CA PHE A 49 -9.07 -14.20 13.56
C PHE A 49 -9.36 -15.32 14.57
N PRO A 50 -8.47 -16.32 14.73
CA PRO A 50 -8.62 -17.29 15.81
C PRO A 50 -8.75 -16.54 17.13
N LEU A 51 -9.77 -16.88 17.93
CA LEU A 51 -10.18 -16.24 19.20
C LEU A 51 -11.04 -14.96 19.08
N GLN A 52 -11.35 -14.49 17.87
CA GLN A 52 -12.24 -13.35 17.71
C GLN A 52 -13.70 -13.77 17.92
N VAL A 53 -14.36 -13.18 18.92
CA VAL A 53 -15.76 -13.42 19.28
C VAL A 53 -16.69 -12.43 18.57
N SER A 54 -16.16 -11.27 18.15
CA SER A 54 -16.95 -10.25 17.47
C SER A 54 -17.62 -10.78 16.19
N HIS A 55 -18.90 -10.46 16.02
CA HIS A 55 -19.67 -10.86 14.82
C HIS A 55 -19.09 -10.32 13.51
N HIS A 56 -18.38 -9.19 13.55
CA HIS A 56 -17.82 -8.56 12.36
C HIS A 56 -16.29 -8.59 12.43
N ASN A 57 -15.63 -8.59 11.27
CA ASN A 57 -14.17 -8.54 11.23
C ASN A 57 -13.68 -7.17 11.73
N THR A 58 -12.81 -7.14 12.75
CA THR A 58 -12.29 -5.91 13.37
C THR A 58 -10.81 -5.68 13.06
N TRP A 59 -10.23 -6.44 12.13
CA TRP A 59 -8.79 -6.43 11.86
C TRP A 59 -8.18 -5.06 11.57
N PRO A 60 -8.80 -4.16 10.76
CA PRO A 60 -8.25 -2.82 10.57
C PRO A 60 -8.18 -1.99 11.86
N PHE A 61 -9.08 -2.21 12.81
CA PHE A 61 -9.08 -1.51 14.10
C PHE A 61 -8.01 -2.09 15.03
N MET A 62 -7.84 -3.42 15.05
CA MET A 62 -6.72 -4.07 15.74
C MET A 62 -5.38 -3.52 15.23
N LEU A 63 -5.21 -3.47 13.91
CA LEU A 63 -4.01 -2.90 13.29
C LEU A 63 -3.85 -1.42 13.64
N ALA A 64 -4.92 -0.63 13.65
CA ALA A 64 -4.86 0.78 14.04
C ALA A 64 -4.31 0.93 15.46
N MET A 65 -4.80 0.13 16.41
CA MET A 65 -4.34 0.17 17.79
C MET A 65 -2.89 -0.35 17.94
N ILE A 66 -2.48 -1.35 17.16
CA ILE A 66 -1.07 -1.77 17.08
C ILE A 66 -0.19 -0.62 16.57
N GLY A 67 -0.61 0.05 15.50
CA GLY A 67 0.10 1.21 14.95
C GLY A 67 0.24 2.35 15.97
N ILE A 68 -0.84 2.67 16.69
CA ILE A 68 -0.80 3.63 17.79
C ILE A 68 0.16 3.17 18.89
N GLY A 69 0.10 1.90 19.30
CA GLY A 69 0.99 1.34 20.31
C GLY A 69 2.46 1.46 19.91
N LEU A 70 2.82 1.18 18.65
CA LEU A 70 4.17 1.38 18.13
C LEU A 70 4.60 2.85 18.22
N VAL A 71 3.72 3.78 17.85
CA VAL A 71 3.99 5.23 17.98
C VAL A 71 4.14 5.64 19.44
N THR A 72 3.32 5.10 20.35
CA THR A 72 3.44 5.33 21.79
C THR A 72 4.76 4.83 22.35
N LEU A 73 5.31 3.73 21.79
CA LEU A 73 6.60 3.17 22.20
C LEU A 73 7.80 3.91 21.59
N LEU A 74 7.65 4.69 20.51
CA LEU A 74 8.78 5.42 19.90
C LEU A 74 9.54 6.32 20.89
N PRO A 75 8.90 7.09 21.79
CA PRO A 75 9.57 7.84 22.84
C PRO A 75 10.47 7.02 23.76
N THR A 76 10.23 5.71 23.93
CA THR A 76 11.10 4.87 24.78
C THR A 76 12.54 4.84 24.28
N VAL A 77 12.75 4.91 22.96
CA VAL A 77 14.09 4.97 22.37
C VAL A 77 14.81 6.26 22.76
N PHE A 78 14.08 7.38 22.81
CA PHE A 78 14.63 8.65 23.27
C PHE A 78 14.95 8.61 24.77
N PHE A 79 14.05 8.08 25.60
CA PHE A 79 14.27 8.01 27.05
C PHE A 79 15.38 7.04 27.44
N GLU A 80 15.53 5.92 26.74
CA GLU A 80 16.64 4.98 26.92
C GLU A 80 17.99 5.66 26.59
N ALA A 81 18.07 6.38 25.47
CA ALA A 81 19.28 7.10 25.06
C ALA A 81 19.73 8.16 26.08
N TRP A 82 18.82 8.62 26.93
CA TRP A 82 19.04 9.62 27.97
C TRP A 82 19.05 9.06 29.39
N ALA A 83 18.99 7.74 29.54
CA ALA A 83 18.91 7.06 30.85
C ALA A 83 17.74 7.57 31.73
N MET A 84 16.63 8.00 31.14
CA MET A 84 15.44 8.50 31.84
C MET A 84 14.45 7.37 32.16
N GLU A 85 14.80 6.54 33.13
CA GLU A 85 14.02 5.33 33.45
C GLU A 85 12.57 5.63 33.87
N GLY A 86 12.34 6.68 34.67
CA GLY A 86 10.99 7.06 35.10
C GLY A 86 10.07 7.47 33.94
N ALA A 87 10.61 8.16 32.93
CA ALA A 87 9.87 8.54 31.73
C ALA A 87 9.58 7.32 30.85
N ARG A 88 10.54 6.40 30.74
CA ARG A 88 10.36 5.12 30.03
C ARG A 88 9.24 4.27 30.64
N GLN A 89 9.20 4.17 31.96
CA GLN A 89 8.12 3.46 32.67
C GLN A 89 6.75 4.13 32.48
N ALA A 90 6.71 5.47 32.48
CA ALA A 90 5.47 6.20 32.20
C ALA A 90 4.93 5.89 30.79
N VAL A 91 5.79 5.75 29.78
CA VAL A 91 5.39 5.35 28.43
C VAL A 91 4.75 3.97 28.40
N TRP A 92 5.29 3.00 29.16
CA TRP A 92 4.69 1.68 29.27
C TRP A 92 3.27 1.73 29.85
N ASN A 93 3.03 2.59 30.85
CA ASN A 93 1.67 2.78 31.37
C ASN A 93 0.72 3.36 30.31
N VAL A 94 1.18 4.27 29.47
CA VAL A 94 0.37 4.82 28.36
C VAL A 94 0.14 3.75 27.28
N PHE A 95 1.13 2.91 26.98
CA PHE A 95 1.03 1.81 26.01
C PHE A 95 -0.03 0.76 26.40
N LEU A 96 -0.34 0.60 27.68
CA LEU A 96 -1.42 -0.29 28.12
C LEU A 96 -2.78 0.10 27.53
N VAL A 97 -3.01 1.37 27.21
CA VAL A 97 -4.27 1.83 26.59
C VAL A 97 -4.47 1.24 25.19
N PRO A 98 -3.58 1.45 24.19
CA PRO A 98 -3.73 0.81 22.89
C PRO A 98 -3.67 -0.73 22.99
N ALA A 99 -2.86 -1.31 23.89
CA ALA A 99 -2.83 -2.75 24.10
C ALA A 99 -4.19 -3.31 24.57
N ALA A 100 -4.84 -2.64 25.54
CA ALA A 100 -6.17 -2.99 25.99
C ALA A 100 -7.21 -2.85 24.88
N LEU A 101 -7.10 -1.82 24.02
CA LEU A 101 -8.01 -1.64 22.88
C LEU A 101 -7.80 -2.69 21.78
N VAL A 102 -6.57 -3.20 21.57
CA VAL A 102 -6.33 -4.38 20.72
C VAL A 102 -7.09 -5.58 21.29
N ALA A 103 -6.92 -5.87 22.58
CA ALA A 103 -7.63 -6.98 23.23
C ALA A 103 -9.15 -6.83 23.14
N LEU A 104 -9.67 -5.61 23.41
CA LEU A 104 -11.10 -5.30 23.31
C LEU A 104 -11.63 -5.55 21.89
N SER A 105 -10.84 -5.24 20.85
CA SER A 105 -11.22 -5.43 19.45
C SER A 105 -11.50 -6.88 19.07
N PHE A 106 -10.96 -7.88 19.79
CA PHE A 106 -11.30 -9.28 19.59
C PHE A 106 -12.74 -9.60 20.00
N PHE A 107 -13.25 -8.89 21.02
CA PHE A 107 -14.59 -9.09 21.55
C PHE A 107 -15.60 -8.18 20.85
N TRP A 108 -15.27 -6.90 20.70
CA TRP A 108 -16.22 -5.89 20.27
C TRP A 108 -15.55 -4.62 19.75
N TRP A 109 -16.14 -4.03 18.71
CA TRP A 109 -15.81 -2.68 18.26
C TRP A 109 -17.10 -1.92 17.91
N PRO A 110 -17.24 -0.65 18.34
CA PRO A 110 -18.45 0.12 18.07
C PRO A 110 -18.60 0.43 16.57
N LEU A 111 -19.70 -0.05 15.97
CA LEU A 111 -20.02 0.22 14.56
C LEU A 111 -20.12 1.72 14.24
N ALA A 112 -20.49 2.55 15.22
CA ALA A 112 -20.57 4.01 15.07
C ALA A 112 -19.20 4.65 14.74
N TRP A 113 -18.10 4.01 15.10
CA TRP A 113 -16.74 4.50 14.83
C TRP A 113 -16.14 3.91 13.55
N THR A 114 -16.95 3.19 12.77
CA THR A 114 -16.52 2.58 11.51
C THR A 114 -16.91 3.46 10.32
N PRO A 115 -16.18 3.36 9.20
CA PRO A 115 -16.51 4.07 7.98
C PRO A 115 -17.94 3.78 7.50
N THR A 116 -18.57 4.77 6.87
CA THR A 116 -19.97 4.67 6.40
C THR A 116 -20.22 3.45 5.52
N TRP A 117 -19.29 3.10 4.63
CA TRP A 117 -19.42 1.94 3.76
C TRP A 117 -19.49 0.62 4.56
N PHE A 118 -18.67 0.49 5.60
CA PHE A 118 -18.59 -0.72 6.44
C PHE A 118 -19.83 -0.83 7.30
N LYS A 119 -20.28 0.29 7.90
CA LYS A 119 -21.53 0.34 8.65
C LYS A 119 -22.72 -0.11 7.80
N ASN A 120 -22.82 0.41 6.57
CA ASN A 120 -23.92 0.07 5.66
C ASN A 120 -23.86 -1.40 5.23
N TRP A 121 -22.67 -1.91 4.91
CA TRP A 121 -22.48 -3.33 4.61
C TRP A 121 -22.82 -4.22 5.81
N ALA A 122 -22.28 -3.92 7.00
CA ALA A 122 -22.50 -4.70 8.20
C ALA A 122 -24.00 -4.81 8.55
N LEU A 123 -24.78 -3.74 8.35
CA LEU A 123 -26.23 -3.76 8.54
C LEU A 123 -26.94 -4.68 7.53
N ARG A 124 -26.54 -4.67 6.25
CA ARG A 124 -27.11 -5.59 5.24
C ARG A 124 -26.71 -7.05 5.49
N SER A 125 -25.44 -7.27 5.86
CA SER A 125 -24.88 -8.60 6.13
C SER A 125 -25.58 -9.35 7.26
N LYS A 126 -26.23 -8.63 8.19
CA LYS A 126 -27.03 -9.22 9.26
C LYS A 126 -28.33 -9.86 8.76
N ILE A 127 -28.86 -9.36 7.64
CA ILE A 127 -30.08 -9.87 7.01
C ILE A 127 -29.70 -10.98 6.04
N ASP A 128 -28.66 -10.75 5.24
CA ASP A 128 -28.15 -11.69 4.25
C ASP A 128 -26.61 -11.84 4.38
N PRO A 129 -26.13 -12.97 4.94
CA PRO A 129 -24.70 -13.21 5.14
C PRO A 129 -23.86 -13.24 3.85
N GLU A 130 -24.49 -13.50 2.70
CA GLU A 130 -23.79 -13.56 1.40
C GLU A 130 -23.67 -12.18 0.73
N THR A 131 -24.19 -11.12 1.37
CA THR A 131 -24.14 -9.76 0.84
C THR A 131 -22.71 -9.26 0.63
N ASN A 132 -22.42 -8.85 -0.61
CA ASN A 132 -21.12 -8.31 -0.99
C ASN A 132 -20.84 -6.93 -0.35
N PRO A 133 -19.60 -6.67 0.12
CA PRO A 133 -19.13 -5.34 0.53
C PRO A 133 -19.18 -4.27 -0.55
N TRP A 134 -19.12 -4.66 -1.82
CA TRP A 134 -19.27 -3.79 -2.98
C TRP A 134 -20.70 -3.86 -3.49
N THR A 135 -21.35 -2.71 -3.65
CA THR A 135 -22.65 -2.63 -4.33
C THR A 135 -22.45 -2.49 -5.84
N ASP A 136 -23.44 -2.83 -6.65
CA ASP A 136 -23.40 -2.66 -8.11
C ASP A 136 -23.07 -1.20 -8.48
N ALA A 137 -23.70 -0.25 -7.79
CA ALA A 137 -23.42 1.18 -7.94
C ALA A 137 -21.96 1.55 -7.61
N ASP A 138 -21.35 0.91 -6.61
CA ASP A 138 -19.92 1.12 -6.30
C ASP A 138 -19.03 0.52 -7.40
N ILE A 139 -19.39 -0.66 -7.92
CA ILE A 139 -18.66 -1.35 -8.98
C ILE A 139 -18.67 -0.49 -10.26
N ASP A 140 -19.83 0.00 -10.67
CA ASP A 140 -19.98 0.86 -11.85
C ASP A 140 -19.22 2.19 -11.70
N ARG A 141 -19.23 2.76 -10.49
CA ARG A 141 -18.44 3.97 -10.19
C ARG A 141 -16.94 3.71 -10.31
N VAL A 142 -16.46 2.54 -9.90
CA VAL A 142 -15.04 2.17 -10.04
C VAL A 142 -14.69 1.88 -11.49
N LYS A 143 -15.57 1.20 -12.25
CA LYS A 143 -15.38 0.91 -13.67
C LYS A 143 -15.27 2.20 -14.51
N SER A 144 -16.17 3.16 -14.27
CA SER A 144 -16.24 4.45 -14.98
C SER A 144 -15.18 5.49 -14.58
N ALA A 145 -14.46 5.27 -13.48
CA ALA A 145 -13.39 6.17 -13.06
C ALA A 145 -12.21 6.19 -14.07
N PRO A 146 -11.46 7.30 -14.19
CA PRO A 146 -10.24 7.37 -15.00
C PRO A 146 -9.19 6.33 -14.59
N ASP A 147 -8.37 5.88 -15.55
CA ASP A 147 -7.33 4.89 -15.24
C ASP A 147 -6.33 5.42 -14.22
N SER A 148 -6.18 4.68 -13.13
CA SER A 148 -5.34 5.08 -12.00
C SER A 148 -4.88 3.86 -11.21
N LYS A 149 -3.79 4.01 -10.45
CA LYS A 149 -3.34 2.96 -9.51
C LYS A 149 -4.41 2.63 -8.47
N ARG A 150 -5.24 3.59 -8.07
CA ARG A 150 -6.35 3.38 -7.12
C ARG A 150 -7.45 2.54 -7.77
N ARG A 151 -7.89 2.91 -8.97
CA ARG A 151 -8.89 2.17 -9.75
C ARG A 151 -8.49 0.72 -9.95
N ARG A 152 -7.29 0.46 -10.47
CA ARG A 152 -6.80 -0.92 -10.71
C ARG A 152 -6.80 -1.79 -9.45
N ARG A 153 -6.48 -1.21 -8.29
CA ARG A 153 -6.51 -1.92 -7.01
C ARG A 153 -7.92 -2.22 -6.54
N ALA A 154 -8.83 -1.26 -6.63
CA ALA A 154 -10.24 -1.47 -6.29
C ALA A 154 -10.87 -2.53 -7.20
N LEU A 155 -10.60 -2.46 -8.50
CA LEU A 155 -11.00 -3.46 -9.49
C LEU A 155 -10.48 -4.87 -9.11
N LYS A 156 -9.20 -5.00 -8.71
CA LYS A 156 -8.63 -6.27 -8.23
C LYS A 156 -9.29 -6.78 -6.94
N ASP A 157 -9.69 -5.88 -6.04
CA ASP A 157 -10.40 -6.22 -4.80
C ASP A 157 -11.83 -6.72 -5.10
N ILE A 158 -12.53 -6.05 -6.02
CA ILE A 158 -13.86 -6.45 -6.50
C ILE A 158 -13.79 -7.84 -7.14
N ALA A 159 -12.83 -8.07 -8.04
CA ALA A 159 -12.67 -9.36 -8.73
C ALA A 159 -12.42 -10.53 -7.77
N ARG A 160 -11.75 -10.30 -6.63
CA ARG A 160 -11.56 -11.33 -5.59
C ARG A 160 -12.84 -11.71 -4.86
N LEU A 161 -13.82 -10.81 -4.81
CA LEU A 161 -15.04 -10.97 -4.03
C LEU A 161 -16.23 -11.41 -4.88
N VAL A 162 -16.32 -10.88 -6.09
CA VAL A 162 -17.46 -11.06 -6.99
C VAL A 162 -17.12 -12.03 -8.13
N GLY A 163 -15.83 -12.26 -8.38
CA GLY A 163 -15.32 -13.05 -9.50
C GLY A 163 -14.86 -12.18 -10.67
N GLU A 164 -13.89 -12.69 -11.44
CA GLU A 164 -13.28 -11.96 -12.56
C GLU A 164 -14.28 -11.69 -13.71
N ALA A 165 -15.30 -12.55 -13.86
CA ALA A 165 -16.30 -12.43 -14.93
C ALA A 165 -17.18 -11.18 -14.79
N GLU A 166 -17.53 -10.77 -13.57
CA GLU A 166 -18.31 -9.56 -13.33
C GLU A 166 -17.52 -8.27 -13.52
N VAL A 167 -16.18 -8.38 -13.55
CA VAL A 167 -15.29 -7.27 -13.85
C VAL A 167 -14.77 -7.43 -15.28
N GLU A 168 -15.69 -7.40 -16.24
CA GLU A 168 -15.42 -7.42 -17.67
C GLU A 168 -14.25 -6.46 -18.02
N GLY A 169 -13.18 -7.01 -18.62
CA GLY A 169 -11.97 -6.24 -18.97
C GLY A 169 -10.81 -6.28 -17.96
N LEU A 170 -10.92 -7.02 -16.85
CA LEU A 170 -9.82 -7.26 -15.88
C LEU A 170 -9.00 -8.53 -16.16
N ARG A 171 -8.82 -8.95 -17.41
CA ARG A 171 -7.75 -9.93 -17.67
C ARG A 171 -6.44 -9.25 -17.27
N GLU A 172 -5.87 -9.65 -16.14
CA GLU A 172 -4.58 -9.14 -15.66
C GLU A 172 -3.57 -9.52 -16.75
N ARG A 173 -3.23 -8.60 -17.65
CA ARG A 173 -2.29 -8.90 -18.73
C ARG A 173 -1.06 -9.50 -18.09
N THR A 174 -0.76 -10.75 -18.44
CA THR A 174 0.34 -11.49 -17.83
C THR A 174 1.65 -10.74 -18.06
N LEU A 175 2.69 -10.99 -17.25
CA LEU A 175 3.99 -10.36 -17.48
C LEU A 175 4.49 -10.62 -18.91
N LEU A 176 4.19 -11.81 -19.45
CA LEU A 176 4.48 -12.20 -20.81
C LEU A 176 3.70 -11.37 -21.85
N GLU A 177 2.41 -11.13 -21.64
CA GLU A 177 1.60 -10.29 -22.55
C GLU A 177 2.03 -8.81 -22.52
N ARG A 178 2.50 -8.31 -21.37
CA ARG A 178 3.06 -6.95 -21.28
C ARG A 178 4.44 -6.85 -21.91
N GLU A 179 5.24 -7.91 -21.84
CA GLU A 179 6.53 -7.96 -22.51
C GLU A 179 6.37 -8.12 -24.02
N SER A 180 5.43 -8.96 -24.48
CA SER A 180 5.14 -9.14 -25.91
C SER A 180 4.68 -7.83 -26.55
N GLU A 181 3.74 -7.12 -25.94
CA GLU A 181 3.25 -5.82 -26.45
C GLU A 181 4.37 -4.76 -26.45
N ARG A 182 5.26 -4.78 -25.46
CA ARG A 182 6.40 -3.86 -25.40
C ARG A 182 7.47 -4.19 -26.44
N ILE A 183 7.63 -5.47 -26.77
CA ILE A 183 8.51 -5.96 -27.84
C ILE A 183 7.90 -5.63 -29.20
N GLU A 184 6.59 -5.80 -29.37
CA GLU A 184 5.84 -5.45 -30.58
C GLU A 184 5.93 -3.95 -30.86
N ASP A 185 5.60 -3.09 -29.88
CA ASP A 185 5.73 -1.63 -30.01
C ASP A 185 7.18 -1.21 -30.30
N TYR A 186 8.16 -1.87 -29.66
CA TYR A 186 9.57 -1.62 -29.93
C TYR A 186 9.98 -2.04 -31.35
N ASN A 187 9.51 -3.19 -31.82
CA ASN A 187 9.79 -3.69 -33.17
C ASN A 187 9.10 -2.82 -34.23
N GLU A 188 7.84 -2.46 -34.04
CA GLU A 188 7.07 -1.58 -34.91
C GLU A 188 7.76 -0.21 -35.06
N ARG A 189 8.19 0.39 -33.94
CA ARG A 189 8.91 1.67 -33.97
C ARG A 189 10.24 1.60 -34.73
N LEU A 190 10.88 0.43 -34.73
CA LEU A 190 12.13 0.21 -35.44
C LEU A 190 11.93 -0.30 -36.87
N GLY A 191 10.68 -0.57 -37.28
CA GLY A 191 10.36 -1.20 -38.56
C GLY A 191 10.87 -2.64 -38.65
N ILE A 192 11.02 -3.33 -37.52
CA ILE A 192 11.46 -4.73 -37.46
C ILE A 192 10.25 -5.63 -37.74
N THR A 193 10.31 -6.38 -38.84
CA THR A 193 9.28 -7.35 -39.24
C THR A 193 9.73 -8.78 -38.99
N ASP A 194 8.78 -9.71 -38.87
CA ASP A 194 9.02 -11.13 -38.52
C ASP A 194 9.88 -11.90 -39.51
N ASP A 195 9.97 -11.43 -40.75
CA ASP A 195 10.78 -11.97 -41.84
C ASP A 195 12.21 -11.41 -41.92
N MET A 196 12.54 -10.38 -41.12
CA MET A 196 13.89 -9.79 -41.12
C MET A 196 14.93 -10.72 -40.50
N ASP A 197 16.08 -10.82 -41.17
CA ASP A 197 17.22 -11.60 -40.67
C ASP A 197 17.77 -11.02 -39.35
N SER A 198 18.30 -11.91 -38.52
CA SER A 198 18.90 -11.63 -37.22
C SER A 198 19.99 -10.55 -37.28
N ILE A 199 20.77 -10.51 -38.37
CA ILE A 199 21.84 -9.52 -38.57
C ILE A 199 21.25 -8.13 -38.85
N GLU A 200 20.22 -8.05 -39.70
CA GLU A 200 19.54 -6.80 -40.03
C GLU A 200 18.81 -6.20 -38.82
N ARG A 201 18.13 -7.05 -38.05
CA ARG A 201 17.52 -6.67 -36.76
C ARG A 201 18.55 -6.07 -35.80
N ALA A 202 19.72 -6.71 -35.67
CA ALA A 202 20.78 -6.24 -34.80
C ALA A 202 21.34 -4.87 -35.23
N LEU A 203 21.42 -4.60 -36.54
CA LEU A 203 21.85 -3.31 -37.08
C LEU A 203 20.87 -2.18 -36.75
N LEU A 204 19.56 -2.43 -36.90
CA LEU A 204 18.52 -1.45 -36.57
C LEU A 204 18.52 -1.10 -35.08
N ILE A 205 18.59 -2.11 -34.20
CA ILE A 205 18.66 -1.91 -32.75
C ILE A 205 19.93 -1.12 -32.36
N LYS A 206 21.07 -1.42 -33.00
CA LYS A 206 22.34 -0.73 -32.74
C LYS A 206 22.29 0.73 -33.22
N ALA A 207 21.64 1.00 -34.34
CA ALA A 207 21.45 2.35 -34.87
C ALA A 207 20.55 3.21 -33.94
N ASP A 208 19.42 2.67 -33.46
CA ASP A 208 18.54 3.36 -32.50
C ASP A 208 19.26 3.66 -31.19
N ARG A 209 20.03 2.71 -30.65
CA ARG A 209 20.86 2.92 -29.46
C ARG A 209 21.88 4.04 -29.64
N LYS A 210 22.48 4.16 -30.83
CA LYS A 210 23.41 5.25 -31.14
C LYS A 210 22.70 6.60 -31.19
N ARG A 211 21.57 6.69 -31.89
CA ARG A 211 20.74 7.91 -31.96
C ARG A 211 20.29 8.39 -30.59
N ARG A 212 19.81 7.49 -29.72
CA ARG A 212 19.40 7.81 -28.35
C ARG A 212 20.55 8.35 -27.50
N LYS A 213 21.75 7.76 -27.63
CA LYS A 213 22.95 8.26 -26.92
C LYS A 213 23.37 9.65 -27.40
N GLU A 214 23.25 9.92 -28.69
CA GLU A 214 23.55 11.23 -29.27
C GLU A 214 22.51 12.28 -28.83
N GLN A 215 21.23 11.92 -28.82
CA GLN A 215 20.15 12.79 -28.36
C GLN A 215 20.24 13.10 -26.86
N GLN A 216 20.55 12.11 -26.01
CA GLN A 216 20.81 12.34 -24.58
C GLN A 216 22.01 13.25 -24.33
N LYS A 217 23.07 13.15 -25.14
CA LYS A 217 24.22 14.05 -25.07
C LYS A 217 23.84 15.48 -25.48
N ALA A 218 23.05 15.62 -26.54
CA ALA A 218 22.56 16.92 -27.00
C ALA A 218 21.63 17.59 -25.98
N ASP A 219 20.67 16.84 -25.42
CA ASP A 219 19.75 17.32 -24.39
C ASP A 219 20.49 17.70 -23.09
N GLY A 220 21.50 16.91 -22.70
CA GLY A 220 22.35 17.20 -21.55
C GLY A 220 23.22 18.44 -21.74
N GLN A 221 23.66 18.74 -22.96
CA GLN A 221 24.38 19.97 -23.30
C GLN A 221 23.43 21.18 -23.35
N ALA A 222 22.23 21.02 -23.91
CA ALA A 222 21.20 22.05 -23.95
C ALA A 222 20.68 22.44 -22.55
N ALA A 223 20.63 21.47 -21.62
CA ALA A 223 20.27 21.73 -20.22
C ALA A 223 21.35 22.50 -19.46
N ARG A 224 22.63 22.31 -19.80
CA ARG A 224 23.76 23.03 -19.20
C ARG A 224 23.92 24.44 -19.75
N GLY A 225 23.64 24.67 -21.04
CA GLY A 225 23.69 26.01 -21.65
C GLY A 225 22.51 26.94 -21.31
N ARG A 226 21.55 26.52 -20.47
CA ARG A 226 20.45 27.36 -19.95
C ARG A 226 20.67 27.83 -18.51
N GLN A 227 21.80 27.45 -17.89
CA GLN A 227 22.17 27.85 -16.52
C GLN A 227 23.23 28.97 -16.49
N ASP A 228 23.71 29.40 -17.66
CA ASP A 228 24.53 30.60 -17.87
C ASP A 228 23.65 31.73 -18.44
#